data_AF-A0A2J8RWG4-F1
#
_entry.id   AF-A0A2J8RWG4-F1
#
_cell.length_a   1.000
_cell.length_b   1.000
_cell.length_c   1.000
_cell.angle_alpha   90.00
_cell.angle_beta   90.00
_cell.angle_gamma   90.00
#
_symmetry.space_group_name_H-M   'P 1'
#
loop_
_entity.id
_entity.type
_entity.pdbx_description
1 polymer ?
#
loop_
_entity_poly.entity_id
_entity_poly.type
_entity_poly.pdbx_seq_one_letter_code
_entity_poly.pdbx_strand_id
1 'polypeptide(L)'
;WALRPVLPTQRAQDPPAIHLSNGPGQEPVAVMTFDLTKITKTSSSFEVRTWDPEGVIFYGDTNPKDDWFMLGLRDGRPEIQLHNHWAQLTVGAGPQLDDGRWHQEKTLPPLFA
;
A
#
# COMPACT_ATOMS: atom_id res chain seq x y z
N TRP A 1 30.34 -15.08 5.90
CA TRP A 1 29.32 -14.48 5.04
C TRP A 1 28.39 -15.61 4.63
N ALA A 2 27.19 -15.69 5.19
CA ALA A 2 26.25 -16.77 4.89
C ALA A 2 25.17 -16.21 3.97
N LEU A 3 25.16 -16.67 2.72
CA LEU A 3 24.08 -16.42 1.77
C LEU A 3 22.81 -17.10 2.31
N ARG A 4 21.74 -16.33 2.52
CA ARG A 4 20.42 -16.89 2.85
C ARG A 4 19.89 -17.65 1.61
N PRO A 5 19.30 -18.84 1.76
CA PRO A 5 18.67 -19.53 0.65
C PRO A 5 17.42 -18.76 0.24
N VAL A 6 17.30 -18.44 -1.05
CA VAL A 6 16.05 -17.99 -1.66
C VAL A 6 15.04 -19.13 -1.50
N LEU A 7 13.92 -18.85 -0.83
CA LEU A 7 12.84 -19.83 -0.69
C LEU A 7 12.28 -20.21 -2.07
N PRO A 8 12.05 -21.50 -2.36
CA PRO A 8 11.59 -21.95 -3.66
C PRO A 8 10.09 -21.71 -3.76
N THR A 9 9.66 -20.55 -4.27
CA THR A 9 8.27 -20.40 -4.71
C THR A 9 8.02 -19.35 -5.77
N GLN A 10 9.04 -18.58 -6.18
CA GLN A 10 8.91 -17.76 -7.38
C GLN A 10 9.18 -18.67 -8.58
N ARG A 11 8.11 -19.07 -9.29
CA ARG A 11 8.31 -19.74 -10.58
C ARG A 11 9.03 -18.74 -11.48
N ALA A 12 9.92 -19.22 -12.35
CA ALA A 12 10.72 -18.40 -13.27
C ALA A 12 9.88 -17.54 -14.25
N GLN A 13 8.55 -17.57 -14.17
CA GLN A 13 7.60 -16.82 -14.98
C GLN A 13 6.77 -15.80 -14.19
N ASP A 14 6.90 -15.74 -12.86
CA ASP A 14 6.17 -14.76 -12.07
C ASP A 14 6.80 -13.36 -12.26
N PRO A 15 6.00 -12.30 -12.46
CA PRO A 15 6.49 -10.93 -12.48
C PRO A 15 7.31 -10.62 -11.21
N PRO A 16 8.28 -9.69 -11.28
CA PRO A 16 8.99 -9.24 -10.09
C PRO A 16 8.00 -8.73 -9.04
N ALA A 17 8.02 -9.33 -7.84
CA ALA A 17 7.15 -8.98 -6.73
C ALA A 17 7.97 -8.73 -5.45
N ILE A 18 7.47 -7.85 -4.59
CA ILE A 18 8.06 -7.54 -3.29
C ILE A 18 7.07 -7.89 -2.17
N HIS A 19 7.58 -8.41 -1.05
CA HIS A 19 6.77 -8.61 0.14
C HIS A 19 6.52 -7.27 0.84
N LEU A 20 5.28 -7.01 1.25
CA LEU A 20 4.88 -5.76 1.91
C LEU A 20 5.21 -5.73 3.41
N SER A 21 5.78 -6.81 3.96
CA SER A 21 6.24 -6.88 5.35
C SER A 21 7.64 -7.48 5.42
N ASN A 22 8.47 -6.89 6.29
CA ASN A 22 9.79 -7.40 6.65
C ASN A 22 9.84 -7.64 8.16
N GLY A 23 10.37 -8.80 8.58
CA GLY A 23 10.49 -9.13 10.00
C GLY A 23 9.13 -9.05 10.73
N PRO A 24 9.00 -8.26 11.83
CA PRO A 24 7.75 -8.14 12.57
C PRO A 24 6.69 -7.26 11.89
N GLY A 25 6.97 -6.64 10.74
CA GLY A 25 5.99 -5.82 10.01
C GLY A 25 5.72 -4.43 10.61
N GLN A 26 6.66 -3.87 11.37
CA GLN A 26 6.50 -2.58 12.08
C GLN A 26 7.01 -1.36 11.29
N GLU A 27 7.71 -1.59 10.17
CA GLU A 27 8.32 -0.54 9.36
C GLU A 27 7.93 -0.71 7.88
N PRO A 28 7.85 0.38 7.11
CA PRO A 28 7.59 0.31 5.68
C PRO A 28 8.73 -0.40 4.94
N VAL A 29 8.40 -1.23 3.96
CA VAL A 29 9.40 -1.94 3.15
C VAL A 29 10.14 -1.03 2.17
N ALA A 30 9.55 0.11 1.82
CA ALA A 30 10.15 1.14 0.99
C ALA A 30 9.54 2.51 1.35
N VAL A 31 10.35 3.56 1.26
CA VAL A 31 9.92 4.96 1.42
C VAL A 31 10.34 5.73 0.17
N MET A 32 9.41 6.50 -0.40
CA MET A 32 9.64 7.35 -1.56
C MET A 32 9.20 8.77 -1.23
N THR A 33 9.99 9.75 -1.64
CA THR A 33 9.68 11.17 -1.46
C THR A 33 9.53 11.84 -2.82
N PHE A 34 8.46 12.59 -3.00
CA PHE A 34 8.14 13.27 -4.26
C PHE A 34 8.12 14.78 -4.07
N ASP A 35 8.64 15.51 -5.05
CA ASP A 35 8.47 16.96 -5.13
C ASP A 35 7.11 17.27 -5.77
N LEU A 36 6.13 17.63 -4.94
CA LEU A 36 4.75 17.88 -5.38
C LEU A 36 4.65 18.96 -6.46
N THR A 37 5.60 19.91 -6.50
CA THR A 37 5.61 20.99 -7.52
C THR A 37 5.90 20.47 -8.93
N LYS A 38 6.47 19.26 -9.05
CA LYS A 38 6.82 18.60 -10.31
C LYS A 38 5.86 17.48 -10.68
N ILE A 39 4.82 17.23 -9.88
CA ILE A 39 3.86 16.16 -10.15
C ILE A 39 2.91 16.57 -11.27
N THR A 40 2.84 15.72 -12.29
CA THR A 40 1.88 15.83 -13.41
C THR A 40 0.76 14.79 -13.36
N LYS A 41 0.92 13.76 -12.51
CA LYS A 41 -0.03 12.65 -12.35
C LYS A 41 -0.06 12.19 -10.90
N THR A 42 -1.25 12.20 -10.31
CA THR A 42 -1.45 11.83 -8.89
C THR A 42 -1.90 10.39 -8.70
N SER A 43 -2.10 9.61 -9.76
CA SER A 43 -2.58 8.24 -9.62
C SER A 43 -1.47 7.26 -9.25
N SER A 44 -1.75 6.37 -8.30
CA SER A 44 -0.93 5.19 -8.00
C SER A 44 -1.63 3.92 -8.50
N SER A 45 -0.86 2.98 -9.04
CA SER A 45 -1.38 1.69 -9.51
C SER A 45 -0.41 0.57 -9.20
N PHE A 46 -0.91 -0.54 -8.70
CA PHE A 46 -0.14 -1.71 -8.33
C PHE A 46 -1.02 -2.96 -8.40
N GLU A 47 -0.39 -4.13 -8.29
CA GLU A 47 -1.08 -5.39 -8.08
C GLU A 47 -0.75 -5.91 -6.68
N VAL A 48 -1.75 -6.44 -5.99
CA VAL A 48 -1.59 -6.99 -4.64
C VAL A 48 -2.20 -8.39 -4.57
N ARG A 49 -1.56 -9.26 -3.79
CA ARG A 49 -2.04 -10.60 -3.46
C ARG A 49 -1.78 -10.85 -1.99
N THR A 50 -2.81 -11.22 -1.25
CA THR A 50 -2.68 -11.53 0.17
C THR A 50 -3.70 -12.57 0.63
N TRP A 51 -3.43 -13.18 1.78
CA TRP A 51 -4.39 -13.94 2.59
C TRP A 51 -4.65 -13.23 3.93
N ASP A 52 -3.93 -12.15 4.22
CA ASP A 52 -4.07 -11.37 5.44
C ASP A 52 -5.29 -10.44 5.30
N PRO A 53 -6.29 -10.54 6.20
CA PRO A 53 -7.51 -9.74 6.12
C PRO A 53 -7.32 -8.29 6.58
N GLU A 54 -6.19 -7.99 7.23
CA GLU A 54 -5.88 -6.68 7.79
C GLU A 54 -4.40 -6.33 7.58
N GLY A 55 -4.13 -5.07 7.23
CA GLY A 55 -2.77 -4.58 7.06
C GLY A 55 -2.70 -3.27 6.27
N VAL A 56 -1.54 -2.62 6.30
CA VAL A 56 -1.29 -1.40 5.51
C VAL A 56 -0.68 -1.78 4.18
N ILE A 57 -1.24 -1.27 3.08
CA ILE A 57 -0.67 -1.45 1.73
C ILE A 57 0.27 -0.28 1.41
N PHE A 58 -0.20 0.96 1.57
CA PHE A 58 0.66 2.13 1.44
C PHE A 58 0.15 3.30 2.28
N TYR A 59 1.08 4.17 2.63
CA TYR A 59 0.87 5.40 3.39
C TYR A 59 1.58 6.55 2.68
N GLY A 60 1.03 7.76 2.77
CA GLY A 60 1.68 8.97 2.27
C GLY A 60 1.22 10.19 3.04
N ASP A 61 2.12 11.16 3.20
CA ASP A 61 1.86 12.42 3.88
C ASP A 61 2.65 13.57 3.26
N THR A 62 2.25 14.80 3.61
CA THR A 62 3.16 15.96 3.61
C THR A 62 3.48 16.40 5.03
N ASN A 63 2.58 16.10 5.97
CA ASN A 63 2.75 16.30 7.39
C ASN A 63 2.08 15.14 8.14
N PRO A 64 2.85 14.31 8.87
CA PRO A 64 2.31 13.12 9.53
C PRO A 64 1.27 13.43 10.63
N LYS A 65 1.16 14.69 11.06
CA LYS A 65 0.22 15.10 12.10
C LYS A 65 -1.19 15.34 11.55
N ASP A 66 -1.29 16.07 10.45
CA ASP A 66 -2.53 16.69 9.98
C ASP A 66 -2.69 16.76 8.45
N ASP A 67 -1.82 16.10 7.67
CA ASP A 67 -2.02 15.90 6.23
C ASP A 67 -1.44 14.55 5.77
N TRP A 68 -2.22 13.49 5.97
CA TRP A 68 -1.85 12.11 5.67
C TRP A 68 -2.99 11.27 5.08
N PHE A 69 -2.61 10.26 4.31
CA PHE A 69 -3.47 9.28 3.67
C PHE A 69 -2.92 7.86 3.89
N MET A 70 -3.81 6.90 4.09
CA MET A 70 -3.47 5.48 4.20
C MET A 70 -4.47 4.63 3.41
N LEU A 71 -3.94 3.69 2.62
CA LEU A 71 -4.70 2.59 2.04
C LEU A 71 -4.26 1.29 2.71
N GLY A 72 -5.23 0.55 3.23
CA GLY A 72 -5.01 -0.75 3.83
C GLY A 72 -6.14 -1.72 3.52
N LEU A 73 -6.11 -2.84 4.22
CA LEU A 73 -7.20 -3.81 4.28
C LEU A 73 -7.78 -3.85 5.68
N ARG A 74 -9.09 -4.02 5.76
CA ARG A 74 -9.84 -4.36 6.98
C ARG A 74 -10.96 -5.32 6.62
N ASP A 75 -11.09 -6.40 7.37
CA ASP A 75 -12.03 -7.49 7.06
C ASP A 75 -11.89 -8.01 5.61
N GLY A 76 -10.65 -8.04 5.11
CA GLY A 76 -10.30 -8.45 3.75
C GLY A 76 -10.64 -7.43 2.67
N ARG A 77 -11.22 -6.28 3.01
CA ARG A 77 -11.66 -5.25 2.04
C ARG A 77 -10.74 -4.02 2.06
N PRO A 78 -10.58 -3.33 0.91
CA PRO A 78 -9.88 -2.05 0.88
C PRO A 78 -10.51 -1.03 1.81
N GLU A 79 -9.66 -0.39 2.61
CA GLU A 79 -10.03 0.72 3.47
C GLU A 79 -9.10 1.90 3.22
N ILE A 80 -9.70 3.07 3.05
CA ILE A 80 -9.04 4.35 2.95
C ILE A 80 -9.23 5.10 4.26
N GLN A 81 -8.13 5.59 4.82
CA GLN A 81 -8.14 6.59 5.88
C GLN A 81 -7.42 7.86 5.39
N LEU A 82 -7.99 9.01 5.73
CA LEU A 82 -7.45 10.31 5.38
C LEU A 82 -7.68 11.28 6.53
N HIS A 83 -6.68 12.10 6.80
CA HIS A 83 -6.80 13.26 7.65
C HIS A 83 -6.04 14.43 7.02
N ASN A 84 -6.76 15.46 6.64
CA ASN A 84 -6.21 16.71 6.14
C ASN A 84 -7.03 17.93 6.63
N HIS A 85 -6.63 19.12 6.22
CA HIS A 85 -7.32 20.37 6.58
C HIS A 85 -8.80 20.38 6.19
N TRP A 86 -9.20 19.67 5.14
CA TRP A 86 -10.56 19.67 4.61
C TRP A 86 -11.44 18.54 5.14
N ALA A 87 -10.85 17.39 5.49
CA ALA A 87 -11.60 16.19 5.81
C ALA A 87 -10.82 15.25 6.74
N GLN A 88 -11.58 14.54 7.57
CA GLN A 88 -11.13 13.36 8.30
C GLN A 88 -12.14 12.24 8.03
N LEU A 89 -11.70 11.17 7.37
CA LEU A 89 -12.59 10.08 6.98
C LEU A 89 -11.93 8.71 7.07
N THR A 90 -12.78 7.71 7.22
CA THR A 90 -12.46 6.29 7.09
C THR A 90 -13.54 5.66 6.23
N VAL A 91 -13.16 5.07 5.11
CA VAL A 91 -14.08 4.49 4.12
C VAL A 91 -13.56 3.12 3.70
N GLY A 92 -14.32 2.08 4.04
CA GLY A 92 -14.16 0.75 3.46
C GLY A 92 -14.98 0.63 2.18
N ALA A 93 -14.38 0.19 1.08
CA ALA A 93 -15.06 0.05 -0.19
C ALA A 93 -14.44 -1.05 -1.06
N GLY A 94 -15.25 -1.65 -1.94
CA GLY A 94 -14.78 -2.63 -2.91
C GLY A 94 -14.93 -4.09 -2.48
N PRO A 95 -14.48 -5.02 -3.35
CA PRO A 95 -14.53 -6.44 -3.10
C PRO A 95 -13.48 -6.85 -2.06
N GLN A 96 -13.57 -8.11 -1.65
CA GLN A 96 -12.59 -8.73 -0.76
C GLN A 96 -11.34 -9.14 -1.55
N LEU A 97 -10.14 -8.87 -1.02
CA LEU A 97 -8.83 -9.04 -1.69
C LEU A 97 -7.92 -10.09 -1.02
N ASP A 98 -8.30 -10.65 0.13
CA ASP A 98 -7.57 -11.66 0.90
C ASP A 98 -7.83 -13.10 0.44
N ASP A 99 -8.11 -13.30 -0.85
CA ASP A 99 -8.42 -14.61 -1.47
C ASP A 99 -7.19 -15.32 -2.07
N GLY A 100 -5.99 -14.77 -1.85
CA GLY A 100 -4.75 -15.29 -2.38
C GLY A 100 -4.57 -15.14 -3.89
N ARG A 101 -5.38 -14.31 -4.56
CA ARG A 101 -5.24 -13.99 -5.98
C ARG A 101 -4.63 -12.61 -6.18
N TRP A 102 -4.08 -12.38 -7.36
CA TRP A 102 -3.61 -11.06 -7.76
C TRP A 102 -4.80 -10.18 -8.14
N HIS A 103 -4.87 -8.99 -7.54
CA HIS A 103 -5.86 -7.97 -7.82
C HIS A 103 -5.17 -6.70 -8.26
N GLN A 104 -5.69 -6.05 -9.31
CA GLN A 104 -5.19 -4.76 -9.76
C GLN A 104 -5.90 -3.65 -8.99
N GLU A 105 -5.11 -2.83 -8.31
CA GLU A 105 -5.59 -1.68 -7.58
C GLU A 105 -5.09 -0.37 -8.20
N LYS A 106 -6.00 0.60 -8.27
CA LYS A 106 -5.70 1.95 -8.76
C LYS A 106 -6.33 2.96 -7.83
N THR A 107 -5.50 3.75 -7.19
CA THR A 107 -5.93 4.76 -6.23
C THR A 107 -5.59 6.15 -6.76
N LEU A 108 -6.48 7.09 -6.46
CA LEU A 108 -6.24 8.52 -6.58
C LEU A 108 -6.14 9.05 -5.15
N PRO A 109 -4.92 9.14 -4.57
CA PRO A 109 -4.73 9.80 -3.30
C PRO A 109 -5.28 11.23 -3.39
N PRO A 110 -5.78 11.77 -2.28
CA PRO A 110 -6.18 13.17 -2.22
C PRO A 110 -4.98 14.05 -2.60
N LEU A 111 -5.29 15.22 -3.17
CA LEU A 111 -4.28 16.26 -3.27
C LEU A 111 -3.91 16.65 -1.84
N PHE A 112 -2.65 16.40 -1.48
CA PHE A 112 -2.07 16.91 -0.25
C PHE A 112 -2.17 18.44 -0.22
N ALA A 113 -2.46 18.99 0.96
CA ALA A 113 -2.87 20.38 1.15
C ALA A 113 -1.70 21.36 1.22
#